data_AF-A0AAE0Z7R6-F1
#
_entry.id   AF-A0AAE0Z7R6-F1
#
_cell.length_a   1.000
_cell.length_b   1.000
_cell.length_c   1.000
_cell.angle_alpha   90.00
_cell.angle_beta   90.00
_cell.angle_gamma   90.00
#
_symmetry.space_group_name_H-M   'P 1'
#
loop_
_entity.id
_entity.type
_entity.pdbx_description
1 polymer ?
#
loop_
_entity_poly.entity_id
_entity_poly.type
_entity_poly.pdbx_seq_one_letter_code
_entity_poly.pdbx_strand_id
1 'polypeptide(L)'
;MCSDRVITVLVVTLAVISLYACTAQTPCPTNGWFGPNCQYQCHCAGSAPCDKHDGSCSSGCHQDWFGPACQYARMSFTTSGGESWLTDSDDTTCNTGNTQFVTVTLDTSIPLTWVRVVVRGAVFVDQMQLSYQLLGSSTPLACPGLRTAKVDDLTLDIECSTTESVSGVTLSGSGVTGLCSMYISGGRNVALNQAARQSSRYIPGGAPDSFNAENAVDGVLPGDTIQSTQSTCTHTLGLPDTQDPGWWTVTFSQAVDVTRFLIYNRDDTHCGQGCKDRLAGFTLTAQSDPSTATPYSYTDPGGPDQASYTVVPSPRISFPVSLVRFVTAHSTNILTLCEVFVFGDAAVCMLFSYQMPVCVCYSPIRCRSRGVYVILLSYADVYGILLSYAGVCMLFSYQMPVGGTGDCTDETDFDSSLSWRQREAGVDKRNE
;
A
#
# COMPACT_ATOMS: atom_id res chain seq x y z
N MET A 1 -30.25 47.00 42.42
CA MET A 1 -29.49 47.93 41.56
C MET A 1 -28.25 47.18 41.07
N CYS A 2 -28.05 47.17 39.76
CA CYS A 2 -27.09 46.39 38.97
C CYS A 2 -25.61 46.64 39.33
N SER A 3 -24.74 45.64 39.10
CA SER A 3 -23.63 45.74 38.11
C SER A 3 -22.78 44.48 38.09
N ASP A 4 -22.67 43.91 36.89
CA ASP A 4 -21.45 43.36 36.27
C ASP A 4 -20.54 42.45 37.10
N ARG A 5 -20.67 41.13 36.89
CA ARG A 5 -19.57 40.23 36.44
C ARG A 5 -20.14 38.97 35.78
N VAL A 6 -20.77 39.15 34.62
CA VAL A 6 -21.07 38.07 33.66
C VAL A 6 -20.15 38.24 32.44
N ILE A 7 -18.83 38.30 32.64
CA ILE A 7 -17.85 38.33 31.53
C ILE A 7 -16.54 37.68 31.98
N THR A 8 -16.50 36.37 32.29
CA THR A 8 -15.24 35.60 32.30
C THR A 8 -15.42 34.07 32.20
N VAL A 9 -16.40 33.56 31.45
CA VAL A 9 -16.46 32.10 31.14
C VAL A 9 -16.74 31.82 29.65
N LEU A 10 -16.79 32.85 28.80
CA LEU A 10 -17.17 32.73 27.38
C LEU A 10 -16.01 32.84 26.38
N VAL A 11 -14.75 32.67 26.83
CA VAL A 11 -13.56 32.73 25.96
C VAL A 11 -12.67 31.48 26.07
N VAL A 12 -12.96 30.52 26.95
CA VAL A 12 -12.13 29.29 27.10
C VAL A 12 -12.79 28.03 26.51
N THR A 13 -14.08 28.09 26.14
CA THR A 13 -14.76 26.98 25.43
C THR A 13 -14.71 27.10 23.90
N LEU A 14 -14.18 28.19 23.34
CA LEU A 14 -14.02 28.39 21.89
C LEU A 14 -12.58 28.21 21.37
N ALA A 15 -11.63 27.79 22.22
CA ALA A 15 -10.22 27.59 21.82
C ALA A 15 -9.64 26.21 22.15
N VAL A 16 -10.48 25.23 22.55
CA VAL A 16 -10.07 23.82 22.71
C VAL A 16 -11.02 22.86 21.96
N ILE A 17 -11.98 23.40 21.22
CA ILE A 17 -12.37 22.77 19.96
C ILE A 17 -11.39 23.31 18.93
N SER A 18 -10.11 22.92 19.07
CA SER A 18 -9.29 22.73 17.88
C SER A 18 -10.05 21.70 17.08
N LEU A 19 -10.90 22.21 16.21
CA LEU A 19 -11.36 21.54 15.02
C LEU A 19 -10.11 20.88 14.44
N TYR A 20 -9.89 19.62 14.79
CA TYR A 20 -9.46 18.60 13.87
C TYR A 20 -10.54 18.55 12.79
N ALA A 21 -10.66 19.65 12.04
CA ALA A 21 -11.15 19.59 10.70
C ALA A 21 -10.18 18.60 10.06
N CYS A 22 -10.68 17.41 9.78
CA CYS A 22 -10.25 16.69 8.61
C CYS A 22 -10.31 17.76 7.52
N THR A 23 -9.18 18.41 7.23
CA THR A 23 -9.15 19.43 6.19
C THR A 23 -9.62 18.68 4.96
N ALA A 24 -10.79 19.07 4.44
CA ALA A 24 -11.31 18.44 3.25
C ALA A 24 -10.20 18.59 2.21
N GLN A 25 -9.57 17.47 1.85
CA GLN A 25 -8.48 17.49 0.88
C GLN A 25 -9.06 18.12 -0.37
N THR A 26 -8.42 19.21 -0.82
CA THR A 26 -8.79 19.83 -2.08
C THR A 26 -8.64 18.77 -3.17
N PRO A 27 -9.71 18.50 -3.96
CA PRO A 27 -9.64 17.52 -5.04
C PRO A 27 -8.49 17.83 -5.98
N CYS A 28 -7.90 16.77 -6.55
CA CYS A 28 -6.82 16.95 -7.50
C CYS A 28 -7.25 17.74 -8.73
N PRO A 29 -6.43 18.72 -9.16
CA PRO A 29 -6.79 19.58 -10.30
C PRO A 29 -6.93 18.76 -11.58
N THR A 30 -6.02 17.80 -11.78
CA THR A 30 -5.97 16.93 -12.95
C THR A 30 -6.82 15.68 -12.72
N ASN A 31 -7.53 15.23 -13.75
CA ASN A 31 -8.19 13.93 -13.74
C ASN A 31 -7.15 12.80 -13.76
N GLY A 32 -7.48 11.64 -13.22
CA GLY A 32 -6.53 10.54 -13.14
C GLY A 32 -5.66 10.53 -11.89
N TRP A 33 -5.92 11.43 -10.93
CA TRP A 33 -5.16 11.56 -9.68
C TRP A 33 -6.05 11.78 -8.47
N PHE A 34 -5.64 11.29 -7.30
CA PHE A 34 -6.34 11.47 -6.04
C PHE A 34 -5.39 11.44 -4.83
N GLY A 35 -5.95 11.74 -3.64
CA GLY A 35 -5.26 11.69 -2.35
C GLY A 35 -4.36 12.90 -2.04
N PRO A 36 -3.61 12.84 -0.93
CA PRO A 36 -2.76 13.93 -0.49
C PRO A 36 -1.74 14.29 -1.57
N ASN A 37 -1.60 15.58 -1.88
CA ASN A 37 -0.67 16.09 -2.89
C ASN A 37 -0.83 15.44 -4.28
N CYS A 38 -1.97 14.80 -4.57
CA CYS A 38 -2.20 14.08 -5.82
C CYS A 38 -1.17 13.00 -6.10
N GLN A 39 -0.69 12.31 -5.06
CA GLN A 39 0.37 11.31 -5.18
C GLN A 39 -0.11 9.91 -5.58
N TYR A 40 -1.41 9.73 -5.86
CA TYR A 40 -1.95 8.44 -6.31
C TYR A 40 -2.59 8.59 -7.69
N GLN A 41 -2.16 7.74 -8.62
CA GLN A 41 -2.69 7.68 -9.98
C GLN A 41 -3.90 6.74 -10.03
N CYS A 42 -4.93 7.09 -10.80
CA CYS A 42 -6.08 6.22 -11.01
C CYS A 42 -5.70 5.03 -11.91
N HIS A 43 -6.05 3.81 -11.51
CA HIS A 43 -5.88 2.60 -12.32
C HIS A 43 -7.22 1.87 -12.53
N CYS A 44 -8.25 2.61 -12.95
CA CYS A 44 -9.56 2.03 -13.25
C CYS A 44 -9.59 1.33 -14.61
N ALA A 45 -10.50 0.36 -14.76
CA ALA A 45 -10.71 -0.34 -16.02
C ALA A 45 -11.12 0.64 -17.14
N GLY A 46 -10.59 0.40 -18.35
CA GLY A 46 -10.86 1.22 -19.53
C GLY A 46 -10.33 2.65 -19.45
N SER A 47 -9.33 2.91 -18.62
CA SER A 47 -8.76 4.25 -18.38
C SER A 47 -9.80 5.27 -17.87
N ALA A 48 -10.85 4.78 -17.20
CA ALA A 48 -11.86 5.63 -16.61
C ALA A 48 -11.28 6.50 -15.48
N PRO A 49 -11.74 7.74 -15.30
CA PRO A 49 -11.33 8.55 -14.16
C PRO A 49 -11.87 7.93 -12.85
N CYS A 50 -11.02 7.89 -11.82
CA CYS A 50 -11.45 7.54 -10.47
C CYS A 50 -12.08 8.73 -9.74
N ASP A 51 -12.79 8.46 -8.64
CA ASP A 51 -13.26 9.50 -7.73
C ASP A 51 -12.06 10.28 -7.14
N LYS A 52 -12.15 11.61 -7.16
CA LYS A 52 -11.02 12.47 -6.75
C LYS A 52 -10.77 12.52 -5.24
N HIS A 53 -11.74 12.08 -4.43
CA HIS A 53 -11.65 12.09 -2.97
C HIS A 53 -11.08 10.80 -2.42
N ASP A 54 -11.53 9.65 -2.94
CA ASP A 54 -11.14 8.34 -2.40
C ASP A 54 -10.46 7.40 -3.40
N GLY A 55 -10.39 7.78 -4.67
CA GLY A 55 -9.78 6.97 -5.73
C GLY A 55 -10.62 5.77 -6.18
N SER A 56 -11.89 5.70 -5.79
CA SER A 56 -12.76 4.58 -6.15
C SER A 56 -13.03 4.53 -7.67
N CYS A 57 -13.11 3.30 -8.18
CA CYS A 57 -13.37 3.01 -9.58
C CYS A 57 -14.73 2.32 -9.73
N SER A 58 -15.69 2.99 -10.37
CA SER A 58 -17.03 2.39 -10.62
C SER A 58 -17.00 1.25 -11.64
N SER A 59 -16.01 1.24 -12.53
CA SER A 59 -15.77 0.19 -13.53
C SER A 59 -14.88 -0.95 -13.03
N GLY A 60 -14.48 -0.93 -11.75
CA GLY A 60 -13.44 -1.83 -11.24
C GLY A 60 -12.04 -1.41 -11.67
N CYS A 61 -11.05 -2.25 -11.36
CA CYS A 61 -9.65 -1.96 -11.60
C CYS A 61 -9.19 -2.40 -13.00
N HIS A 62 -8.18 -1.71 -13.53
CA HIS A 62 -7.41 -2.20 -14.66
C HIS A 62 -6.86 -3.62 -14.37
N GLN A 63 -6.71 -4.46 -15.40
CA GLN A 63 -6.33 -5.86 -15.24
C GLN A 63 -4.98 -6.08 -14.55
N ASP A 64 -4.11 -5.06 -14.54
CA ASP A 64 -2.80 -5.12 -13.88
C ASP A 64 -2.82 -4.56 -12.45
N TRP A 65 -3.97 -4.11 -11.95
CA TRP A 65 -4.12 -3.42 -10.68
C TRP A 65 -5.28 -3.96 -9.84
N PHE A 66 -5.16 -3.95 -8.52
CA PHE A 66 -6.21 -4.40 -7.61
C PHE A 66 -6.10 -3.74 -6.24
N GLY A 67 -6.93 -4.20 -5.29
CA GLY A 67 -6.94 -3.71 -3.92
C GLY A 67 -7.67 -2.38 -3.73
N PRO A 68 -7.54 -1.75 -2.56
CA PRO A 68 -8.13 -0.46 -2.27
C PRO A 68 -7.75 0.59 -3.33
N ALA A 69 -8.76 1.23 -3.94
CA ALA A 69 -8.61 2.26 -4.98
C ALA A 69 -7.71 1.84 -6.17
N CYS A 70 -7.59 0.52 -6.43
CA CYS A 70 -6.78 -0.03 -7.51
C CYS A 70 -5.28 0.37 -7.43
N GLN A 71 -4.74 0.48 -6.22
CA GLN A 71 -3.36 0.99 -6.01
C GLN A 71 -2.29 -0.10 -5.90
N TYR A 72 -2.64 -1.37 -5.99
CA TYR A 72 -1.67 -2.47 -5.88
C TYR A 72 -1.47 -3.13 -7.24
N ALA A 73 -0.23 -3.18 -7.69
CA ALA A 73 0.11 -3.87 -8.93
C ALA A 73 -0.09 -5.38 -8.73
N ARG A 74 -0.71 -6.06 -9.70
CA ARG A 74 -0.85 -7.51 -9.73
C ARG A 74 0.46 -8.13 -10.20
N MET A 75 0.93 -9.14 -9.48
CA MET A 75 2.04 -9.96 -9.97
C MET A 75 1.56 -10.97 -11.01
N SER A 76 2.32 -11.10 -12.09
CA SER A 76 2.14 -12.16 -13.08
C SER A 76 2.65 -13.49 -12.53
N PHE A 77 1.91 -14.56 -12.83
CA PHE A 77 2.23 -15.91 -12.42
C PHE A 77 1.72 -16.92 -13.43
N THR A 78 2.28 -18.13 -13.35
CA THR A 78 1.84 -19.29 -14.12
C THR A 78 1.29 -20.37 -13.20
N THR A 79 0.32 -21.13 -13.70
CA THR A 79 -0.35 -22.20 -12.94
C THR A 79 0.26 -23.55 -13.28
N SER A 80 0.50 -24.40 -12.27
CA SER A 80 1.12 -25.72 -12.51
C SER A 80 0.19 -26.76 -13.17
N GLY A 81 -1.13 -26.62 -13.06
CA GLY A 81 -2.11 -27.60 -13.55
C GLY A 81 -2.93 -27.14 -14.76
N GLY A 82 -2.54 -26.02 -15.41
CA GLY A 82 -3.26 -25.48 -16.57
C GLY A 82 -4.60 -24.85 -16.21
N GLU A 83 -4.75 -24.33 -14.99
CA GLU A 83 -5.94 -23.64 -14.49
C GLU A 83 -6.15 -22.28 -15.18
N SER A 84 -6.54 -22.29 -16.46
CA SER A 84 -6.73 -21.06 -17.26
C SER A 84 -7.75 -20.09 -16.68
N TRP A 85 -8.69 -20.58 -15.88
CA TRP A 85 -9.69 -19.77 -15.18
C TRP A 85 -9.07 -18.88 -14.08
N LEU A 86 -7.86 -19.18 -13.61
CA LEU A 86 -7.19 -18.37 -12.58
C LEU A 86 -6.40 -17.20 -13.17
N THR A 87 -6.18 -17.19 -14.49
CA THR A 87 -5.33 -16.22 -15.20
C THR A 87 -6.09 -15.45 -16.31
N ASP A 88 -7.40 -15.61 -16.40
CA ASP A 88 -8.25 -14.96 -17.42
C ASP A 88 -8.70 -13.54 -17.03
N SER A 89 -8.38 -13.08 -15.82
CA SER A 89 -8.75 -11.77 -15.27
C SER A 89 -10.27 -11.54 -15.13
N ASP A 90 -11.05 -12.62 -14.96
CA ASP A 90 -12.49 -12.56 -14.76
C ASP A 90 -12.88 -13.11 -13.37
N ASP A 91 -13.42 -12.27 -12.50
CA ASP A 91 -13.87 -12.67 -11.15
C ASP A 91 -15.08 -13.63 -11.17
N THR A 92 -15.70 -13.86 -12.34
CA THR A 92 -16.89 -14.71 -12.50
C THR A 92 -16.58 -16.11 -13.03
N THR A 93 -15.38 -16.33 -13.57
CA THR A 93 -14.91 -17.65 -13.99
C THR A 93 -14.28 -18.35 -12.79
N CYS A 94 -14.83 -19.51 -12.43
CA CYS A 94 -14.45 -20.18 -11.19
C CYS A 94 -13.99 -21.60 -11.42
N ASN A 95 -13.28 -22.12 -10.41
CA ASN A 95 -12.87 -23.50 -10.35
C ASN A 95 -14.07 -24.43 -10.62
N THR A 96 -14.05 -25.05 -11.79
CA THR A 96 -15.04 -26.06 -12.19
C THR A 96 -14.63 -27.46 -11.75
N GLY A 97 -13.38 -27.62 -11.28
CA GLY A 97 -12.85 -28.86 -10.76
C GLY A 97 -13.14 -29.04 -9.27
N ASN A 98 -13.09 -30.29 -8.81
CA ASN A 98 -13.10 -30.61 -7.38
C ASN A 98 -11.70 -30.45 -6.75
N THR A 99 -10.82 -29.62 -7.32
CA THR A 99 -9.47 -29.43 -6.78
C THR A 99 -9.55 -28.63 -5.49
N GLN A 100 -8.85 -29.13 -4.47
CA GLN A 100 -8.74 -28.51 -3.15
C GLN A 100 -7.38 -27.85 -2.92
N PHE A 101 -6.59 -27.72 -3.98
CA PHE A 101 -5.32 -27.02 -3.94
C PHE A 101 -5.02 -26.42 -5.31
N VAL A 102 -4.34 -25.29 -5.31
CA VAL A 102 -3.76 -24.68 -6.51
C VAL A 102 -2.42 -24.10 -6.14
N THR A 103 -1.43 -24.30 -7.01
CA THR A 103 -0.08 -23.74 -6.86
C THR A 103 0.23 -22.88 -8.07
N VAL A 104 0.73 -21.69 -7.80
CA VAL A 104 1.21 -20.76 -8.83
C VAL A 104 2.68 -20.46 -8.62
N THR A 105 3.37 -20.24 -9.73
CA THR A 105 4.77 -19.82 -9.77
C THR A 105 4.81 -18.37 -10.23
N LEU A 106 5.42 -17.49 -9.44
CA LEU A 106 5.59 -16.09 -9.80
C LEU A 106 6.63 -15.96 -10.91
N ASP A 107 6.32 -15.15 -11.92
CA ASP A 107 7.27 -14.87 -13.02
C ASP A 107 8.49 -14.09 -12.51
N THR A 108 8.29 -13.29 -11.45
CA THR A 108 9.34 -12.58 -10.73
C THR A 108 9.22 -12.89 -9.24
N SER A 109 10.26 -13.51 -8.67
CA SER A 109 10.30 -13.80 -7.23
C SER A 109 10.44 -12.51 -6.41
N ILE A 110 9.48 -12.26 -5.51
CA ILE A 110 9.44 -11.05 -4.67
C ILE A 110 9.09 -11.39 -3.22
N PRO A 111 9.46 -10.55 -2.23
CA PRO A 111 8.88 -10.66 -0.90
C PRO A 111 7.35 -10.54 -0.98
N LEU A 112 6.66 -11.53 -0.44
CA LEU A 112 5.21 -11.53 -0.41
C LEU A 112 4.72 -10.57 0.67
N THR A 113 3.62 -9.87 0.40
CA THR A 113 2.98 -8.96 1.37
C THR A 113 1.57 -9.43 1.68
N TRP A 114 0.74 -9.58 0.66
CA TRP A 114 -0.62 -10.08 0.80
C TRP A 114 -1.18 -10.59 -0.54
N VAL A 115 -2.26 -11.36 -0.44
CA VAL A 115 -2.97 -11.97 -1.56
C VAL A 115 -4.47 -11.68 -1.42
N ARG A 116 -5.15 -11.33 -2.51
CA ARG A 116 -6.61 -11.32 -2.58
C ARG A 116 -7.12 -12.59 -3.24
N VAL A 117 -8.19 -13.14 -2.71
CA VAL A 117 -8.95 -14.22 -3.34
C VAL A 117 -10.40 -13.82 -3.50
N VAL A 118 -10.99 -14.22 -4.63
CA VAL A 118 -12.41 -14.03 -4.95
C VAL A 118 -13.04 -15.41 -5.11
N VAL A 119 -14.21 -15.65 -4.50
CA VAL A 119 -14.90 -16.94 -4.54
C VAL A 119 -16.35 -16.81 -5.02
N ARG A 120 -16.92 -17.90 -5.53
CA ARG A 120 -18.31 -17.95 -6.04
C ARG A 120 -19.40 -17.95 -4.96
N GLY A 121 -19.03 -18.07 -3.68
CA GLY A 121 -20.00 -18.15 -2.59
C GLY A 121 -19.37 -17.99 -1.21
N ALA A 122 -20.11 -17.33 -0.30
CA ALA A 122 -19.63 -16.96 1.03
C ALA A 122 -19.15 -18.14 1.89
N VAL A 123 -19.65 -19.35 1.63
CA VAL A 123 -19.25 -20.58 2.33
C VAL A 123 -17.77 -20.94 2.10
N PHE A 124 -17.16 -20.46 1.01
CA PHE A 124 -15.78 -20.81 0.64
C PHE A 124 -14.73 -19.86 1.22
N VAL A 125 -15.12 -18.63 1.59
CA VAL A 125 -14.21 -17.52 1.94
C VAL A 125 -13.20 -17.92 3.01
N ASP A 126 -13.64 -18.52 4.11
CA ASP A 126 -12.78 -18.85 5.26
C ASP A 126 -12.25 -20.30 5.24
N GLN A 127 -12.36 -21.01 4.12
CA GLN A 127 -12.02 -22.43 4.00
C GLN A 127 -10.72 -22.68 3.23
N MET A 128 -9.82 -21.69 3.22
CA MET A 128 -8.55 -21.74 2.48
C MET A 128 -7.37 -21.43 3.40
N GLN A 129 -6.24 -22.08 3.13
CA GLN A 129 -4.95 -21.82 3.76
C GLN A 129 -3.96 -21.38 2.69
N LEU A 130 -3.17 -20.37 3.03
CA LEU A 130 -2.11 -19.82 2.19
C LEU A 130 -0.75 -20.33 2.69
N SER A 131 0.05 -20.84 1.75
CA SER A 131 1.45 -21.19 1.96
C SER A 131 2.30 -20.68 0.80
N TYR A 132 3.60 -20.55 1.00
CA TYR A 132 4.52 -20.00 0.01
C TYR A 132 5.76 -20.87 -0.15
N GLN A 133 6.49 -20.70 -1.25
CA GLN A 133 7.74 -21.40 -1.54
C GLN A 133 8.84 -20.39 -1.85
N LEU A 134 10.03 -20.64 -1.32
CA LEU A 134 11.22 -19.83 -1.59
C LEU A 134 11.88 -20.27 -2.90
N LEU A 135 12.60 -19.36 -3.54
CA LEU A 135 13.37 -19.66 -4.74
C LEU A 135 14.33 -20.85 -4.49
N GLY A 136 14.23 -21.88 -5.32
CA GLY A 136 15.07 -23.09 -5.21
C GLY A 136 14.62 -24.10 -4.15
N SER A 137 13.52 -23.84 -3.43
CA SER A 137 12.88 -24.77 -2.51
C SER A 137 11.52 -25.22 -3.05
N SER A 138 11.23 -26.51 -2.96
CA SER A 138 9.89 -27.06 -3.23
C SER A 138 9.05 -27.24 -1.97
N THR A 139 9.61 -26.93 -0.79
CA THR A 139 8.92 -27.13 0.49
C THR A 139 8.01 -25.92 0.78
N PRO A 140 6.69 -26.12 0.88
CA PRO A 140 5.78 -25.05 1.27
C PRO A 140 6.02 -24.61 2.72
N LEU A 141 6.05 -23.31 2.94
CA LEU A 141 6.17 -22.66 4.24
C LEU A 141 4.85 -21.96 4.58
N ALA A 142 4.50 -21.98 5.86
CA ALA A 142 3.34 -21.25 6.37
C ALA A 142 3.64 -19.76 6.49
N CYS A 143 2.65 -18.92 6.19
CA CYS A 143 2.77 -17.46 6.32
C CYS A 143 3.08 -17.01 7.76
N PRO A 144 4.14 -16.22 7.99
CA PRO A 144 4.41 -15.64 9.29
C PRO A 144 3.29 -14.66 9.67
N GLY A 145 2.67 -14.87 10.84
CA GLY A 145 1.66 -13.93 11.34
C GLY A 145 0.45 -13.75 10.43
N LEU A 146 0.01 -14.82 9.75
CA LEU A 146 -1.14 -14.83 8.83
C LEU A 146 -2.33 -14.05 9.43
N ARG A 147 -2.82 -13.07 8.68
CA ARG A 147 -4.04 -12.30 9.00
C ARG A 147 -4.96 -12.29 7.80
N THR A 148 -6.26 -12.23 8.06
CA THR A 148 -7.26 -12.19 6.99
C THR A 148 -8.22 -11.04 7.20
N ALA A 149 -8.76 -10.53 6.10
CA ALA A 149 -9.72 -9.44 6.09
C ALA A 149 -10.76 -9.66 5.01
N LYS A 150 -12.03 -9.78 5.42
CA LYS A 150 -13.15 -9.84 4.48
C LYS A 150 -13.38 -8.44 3.91
N VAL A 151 -13.27 -8.34 2.59
CA VAL A 151 -13.61 -7.12 1.85
C VAL A 151 -15.13 -7.04 1.68
N ASP A 152 -15.72 -8.18 1.33
CA ASP A 152 -17.16 -8.43 1.24
C ASP A 152 -17.43 -9.93 1.46
N ASP A 153 -18.65 -10.40 1.15
CA ASP A 153 -19.06 -11.80 1.35
C ASP A 153 -18.38 -12.79 0.39
N LEU A 154 -17.69 -12.32 -0.66
CA LEU A 154 -17.07 -13.15 -1.70
C LEU A 154 -15.55 -12.91 -1.84
N THR A 155 -15.01 -11.90 -1.15
CA THR A 155 -13.63 -11.46 -1.31
C THR A 155 -12.88 -11.46 0.01
N LEU A 156 -11.73 -12.14 0.04
CA LEU A 156 -10.84 -12.21 1.19
C LEU A 156 -9.45 -11.69 0.84
N ASP A 157 -8.94 -10.79 1.67
CA ASP A 157 -7.52 -10.41 1.67
C ASP A 157 -6.79 -11.22 2.73
N ILE A 158 -5.66 -11.79 2.36
CA ILE A 158 -4.80 -12.64 3.20
C ILE A 158 -3.41 -12.00 3.27
N GLU A 159 -3.06 -11.46 4.42
CA GLU A 159 -1.74 -10.90 4.71
C GLU A 159 -0.74 -12.02 5.00
N CYS A 160 0.40 -11.97 4.30
CA CYS A 160 1.48 -12.93 4.37
C CYS A 160 2.80 -12.21 4.06
N SER A 161 3.32 -11.47 5.04
CA SER A 161 4.54 -10.70 4.89
C SER A 161 5.78 -11.60 5.05
N THR A 162 6.56 -11.75 3.98
CA THR A 162 7.82 -12.52 4.00
C THR A 162 9.03 -11.61 3.94
N THR A 163 10.13 -12.06 4.54
CA THR A 163 11.43 -11.36 4.46
C THR A 163 12.20 -11.71 3.19
N GLU A 164 12.07 -12.95 2.74
CA GLU A 164 12.73 -13.52 1.58
C GLU A 164 11.81 -13.51 0.36
N SER A 165 12.43 -13.52 -0.83
CA SER A 165 11.69 -13.61 -2.09
C SER A 165 11.01 -14.97 -2.24
N VAL A 166 9.71 -14.91 -2.45
CA VAL A 166 8.83 -16.03 -2.73
C VAL A 166 8.83 -16.28 -4.23
N SER A 167 8.98 -17.55 -4.65
CA SER A 167 8.87 -17.98 -6.05
C SER A 167 7.53 -18.62 -6.37
N GLY A 168 6.77 -19.06 -5.36
CA GLY A 168 5.47 -19.69 -5.58
C GLY A 168 4.54 -19.56 -4.39
N VAL A 169 3.25 -19.61 -4.67
CA VAL A 169 2.17 -19.49 -3.69
C VAL A 169 1.21 -20.66 -3.88
N THR A 170 0.82 -21.30 -2.78
CA THR A 170 -0.13 -22.41 -2.78
C THR A 170 -1.32 -22.07 -1.90
N LEU A 171 -2.52 -22.12 -2.48
CA LEU A 171 -3.77 -22.15 -1.75
C LEU A 171 -4.23 -23.60 -1.59
N SER A 172 -4.66 -23.98 -0.39
CA SER A 172 -5.21 -25.31 -0.11
C SER A 172 -6.45 -25.25 0.79
N GLY A 173 -7.30 -26.27 0.71
CA GLY A 173 -8.54 -26.39 1.50
C GLY A 173 -9.80 -26.53 0.64
N SER A 174 -10.93 -26.82 1.30
CA SER A 174 -12.21 -27.01 0.61
C SER A 174 -12.71 -25.74 -0.08
N GLY A 175 -12.29 -24.56 0.39
CA GLY A 175 -12.63 -23.27 -0.21
C GLY A 175 -12.11 -23.10 -1.64
N VAL A 176 -11.01 -23.78 -1.99
CA VAL A 176 -10.41 -23.71 -3.34
C VAL A 176 -11.38 -24.23 -4.42
N THR A 177 -12.30 -25.12 -4.07
CA THR A 177 -13.34 -25.60 -5.00
C THR A 177 -14.32 -24.50 -5.44
N GLY A 178 -14.36 -23.38 -4.72
CA GLY A 178 -15.14 -22.20 -5.06
C GLY A 178 -14.30 -20.99 -5.48
N LEU A 179 -12.98 -21.12 -5.62
CA LEU A 179 -12.08 -20.04 -6.01
C LEU A 179 -12.37 -19.59 -7.46
N CYS A 180 -12.38 -18.28 -7.69
CA CYS A 180 -12.55 -17.66 -9.00
C CYS A 180 -11.30 -16.92 -9.43
N SER A 181 -10.78 -16.04 -8.58
CA SER A 181 -9.57 -15.30 -8.90
C SER A 181 -8.63 -15.19 -7.72
N MET A 182 -7.34 -15.04 -8.03
CA MET A 182 -6.30 -14.80 -7.05
C MET A 182 -5.39 -13.67 -7.55
N TYR A 183 -5.16 -12.67 -6.70
CA TYR A 183 -4.31 -11.54 -7.00
C TYR A 183 -3.20 -11.43 -5.96
N ILE A 184 -1.96 -11.53 -6.42
CA ILE A 184 -0.77 -11.44 -5.55
C ILE A 184 -0.23 -10.01 -5.62
N SER A 185 -0.04 -9.39 -4.44
CA SER A 185 0.41 -8.00 -4.35
C SER A 185 1.86 -7.84 -4.76
N GLY A 186 2.07 -7.04 -5.81
CA GLY A 186 3.37 -6.53 -6.23
C GLY A 186 3.77 -5.22 -5.54
N GLY A 187 2.95 -4.72 -4.60
CA GLY A 187 3.11 -3.44 -3.91
C GLY A 187 2.42 -2.26 -4.59
N ARG A 188 2.43 -1.10 -3.93
CA ARG A 188 1.97 0.19 -4.46
C ARG A 188 3.16 1.01 -4.96
N ASN A 189 3.00 1.71 -6.09
CA ASN A 189 4.02 2.67 -6.52
C ASN A 189 3.98 3.92 -5.62
N VAL A 190 5.01 4.08 -4.77
CA VAL A 190 5.15 5.19 -3.84
C VAL A 190 5.97 6.36 -4.39
N ALA A 191 6.53 6.22 -5.60
CA ALA A 191 7.39 7.24 -6.21
C ALA A 191 6.59 8.38 -6.87
N LEU A 192 5.33 8.11 -7.24
CA LEU A 192 4.48 9.04 -7.98
C LEU A 192 4.40 10.42 -7.32
N ASN A 193 4.65 11.46 -8.13
CA ASN A 193 4.65 12.88 -7.74
C ASN A 193 5.53 13.21 -6.52
N GLN A 194 6.51 12.36 -6.18
CA GLN A 194 7.50 12.67 -5.16
C GLN A 194 8.56 13.62 -5.73
N ALA A 195 9.31 14.27 -4.84
CA ALA A 195 10.31 15.25 -5.24
C ALA A 195 11.50 14.56 -5.92
N ALA A 196 11.71 14.86 -7.20
CA ALA A 196 12.80 14.33 -8.00
C ALA A 196 13.87 15.40 -8.29
N ARG A 197 15.13 14.98 -8.47
CA ARG A 197 16.26 15.84 -8.88
C ARG A 197 17.21 15.06 -9.77
N GLN A 198 18.01 15.77 -10.56
CA GLN A 198 19.06 15.18 -11.39
C GLN A 198 20.30 16.07 -11.44
N SER A 199 21.44 15.50 -11.81
CA SER A 199 22.74 16.18 -11.81
C SER A 199 22.79 17.39 -12.72
N SER A 200 22.17 17.26 -13.88
CA SER A 200 22.09 18.26 -14.93
C SER A 200 20.88 17.95 -15.80
N ARG A 201 20.48 18.90 -16.65
CA ARG A 201 19.32 18.76 -17.53
C ARG A 201 19.69 19.15 -18.95
N TYR A 202 19.43 18.25 -19.90
CA TYR A 202 19.56 18.55 -21.31
C TYR A 202 18.36 19.38 -21.80
N ILE A 203 18.63 20.51 -22.45
CA ILE A 203 17.61 21.45 -22.95
C ILE A 203 17.75 21.54 -24.48
N PRO A 204 16.99 20.75 -25.25
CA PRO A 204 17.07 20.77 -26.72
C PRO A 204 16.52 22.11 -27.25
N GLY A 205 17.33 22.82 -28.05
CA GLY A 205 16.87 24.01 -28.78
C GLY A 205 16.31 25.14 -27.91
N GLY A 206 16.61 25.16 -26.61
CA GLY A 206 16.08 26.13 -25.66
C GLY A 206 14.64 25.88 -25.19
N ALA A 207 14.07 24.69 -25.41
CA ALA A 207 12.74 24.32 -24.89
C ALA A 207 12.79 24.09 -23.37
N PRO A 208 12.26 25.01 -22.53
CA PRO A 208 12.54 25.04 -21.10
C PRO A 208 11.82 23.96 -20.29
N ASP A 209 10.89 23.22 -20.90
CA ASP A 209 10.03 22.21 -20.24
C ASP A 209 10.37 20.76 -20.66
N SER A 210 11.50 20.55 -21.35
CA SER A 210 11.98 19.23 -21.78
C SER A 210 12.88 18.54 -20.74
N PHE A 211 12.69 17.25 -20.49
CA PHE A 211 13.57 16.39 -19.69
C PHE A 211 13.71 16.76 -18.22
N ASN A 212 12.60 17.17 -17.59
CA ASN A 212 12.53 17.42 -16.15
C ASN A 212 12.81 16.14 -15.34
N ALA A 213 13.29 16.28 -14.10
CA ALA A 213 13.58 15.13 -13.25
C ALA A 213 12.29 14.40 -12.82
N GLU A 214 11.23 15.17 -12.67
CA GLU A 214 9.89 14.79 -12.27
C GLU A 214 9.21 13.87 -13.29
N ASN A 215 9.65 13.91 -14.56
CA ASN A 215 9.12 13.05 -15.62
C ASN A 215 9.33 11.56 -15.37
N ALA A 216 10.25 11.16 -14.46
CA ALA A 216 10.44 9.75 -14.11
C ALA A 216 9.52 9.28 -12.96
N VAL A 217 8.64 10.14 -12.46
CA VAL A 217 7.70 9.82 -11.38
C VAL A 217 6.32 10.45 -11.65
N ASP A 218 6.01 10.71 -12.93
CA ASP A 218 4.78 11.37 -13.34
C ASP A 218 3.68 10.37 -13.73
N GLY A 219 3.96 9.06 -13.68
CA GLY A 219 3.01 8.00 -14.02
C GLY A 219 2.75 7.85 -15.52
N VAL A 220 3.53 8.48 -16.41
CA VAL A 220 3.38 8.39 -17.86
C VAL A 220 4.41 7.43 -18.44
N LEU A 221 3.97 6.24 -18.84
CA LEU A 221 4.89 5.26 -19.42
C LEU A 221 5.30 5.63 -20.86
N PRO A 222 6.50 5.22 -21.30
CA PRO A 222 6.90 5.30 -22.71
C PRO A 222 5.88 4.63 -23.62
N GLY A 223 5.33 5.38 -24.58
CA GLY A 223 4.41 4.86 -25.60
C GLY A 223 2.92 4.90 -25.22
N ASP A 224 2.57 5.24 -23.98
CA ASP A 224 1.16 5.36 -23.54
C ASP A 224 0.47 6.60 -24.11
N THR A 225 1.23 7.58 -24.57
CA THR A 225 0.71 8.85 -25.06
C THR A 225 1.38 9.29 -26.35
N ILE A 226 0.76 10.22 -27.08
CA ILE A 226 1.36 10.90 -28.24
C ILE A 226 2.42 11.93 -27.77
N GLN A 227 2.69 12.02 -26.45
CA GLN A 227 3.66 12.95 -25.93
C GLN A 227 5.08 12.56 -26.34
N SER A 228 5.92 13.56 -26.53
CA SER A 228 7.31 13.33 -26.92
C SER A 228 8.12 12.76 -25.76
N THR A 229 9.20 12.05 -26.06
CA THR A 229 10.16 11.61 -25.03
C THR A 229 10.78 12.75 -24.22
N GLN A 230 10.69 13.98 -24.73
CA GLN A 230 11.11 15.17 -24.00
C GLN A 230 10.19 15.48 -22.81
N SER A 231 8.92 15.10 -22.85
CA SER A 231 7.97 15.37 -21.75
C SER A 231 7.74 14.17 -20.85
N THR A 232 8.13 12.96 -21.26
CA THR A 232 7.87 11.71 -20.50
C THR A 232 9.15 11.01 -20.03
N CYS A 233 10.32 11.59 -20.27
CA CYS A 233 11.58 11.03 -19.77
C CYS A 233 12.46 12.13 -19.18
N THR A 234 13.37 11.75 -18.30
CA THR A 234 14.47 12.58 -17.80
C THR A 234 15.65 12.51 -18.77
N HIS A 235 16.60 13.46 -18.72
CA HIS A 235 17.82 13.39 -19.53
C HIS A 235 18.89 14.35 -18.97
N THR A 236 20.00 13.78 -18.48
CA THR A 236 21.15 14.58 -18.07
C THR A 236 21.95 15.08 -19.29
N LEU A 237 22.78 16.12 -19.14
CA LEU A 237 23.53 16.68 -20.27
C LEU A 237 24.49 15.67 -20.92
N GLY A 238 25.16 14.86 -20.09
CA GLY A 238 26.27 14.02 -20.52
C GLY A 238 27.47 14.84 -20.93
N LEU A 239 28.45 14.94 -20.04
CA LEU A 239 29.73 15.55 -20.38
C LEU A 239 30.74 14.40 -20.49
N PRO A 240 31.06 13.93 -21.72
CA PRO A 240 32.19 13.03 -21.90
C PRO A 240 33.42 13.73 -21.35
N ASP A 241 34.21 13.03 -20.53
CA ASP A 241 35.41 13.53 -19.83
C ASP A 241 35.19 14.30 -18.51
N THR A 242 33.96 14.42 -17.98
CA THR A 242 33.78 14.85 -16.57
C THR A 242 33.83 13.65 -15.63
N GLN A 243 34.52 13.80 -14.49
CA GLN A 243 34.51 12.79 -13.41
C GLN A 243 33.14 12.62 -12.73
N ASP A 244 32.17 13.49 -13.01
CA ASP A 244 30.85 13.43 -12.38
C ASP A 244 29.83 12.73 -13.30
N PRO A 245 29.44 11.48 -13.02
CA PRO A 245 28.45 10.75 -13.80
C PRO A 245 27.05 11.34 -13.65
N GLY A 246 26.23 11.18 -14.69
CA GLY A 246 24.79 11.50 -14.63
C GLY A 246 24.11 10.78 -13.48
N TRP A 247 23.36 11.51 -12.66
CA TRP A 247 22.60 10.93 -11.55
C TRP A 247 21.19 11.51 -11.48
N TRP A 248 20.28 10.73 -10.90
CA TRP A 248 18.90 11.10 -10.62
C TRP A 248 18.51 10.61 -9.22
N THR A 249 17.64 11.34 -8.53
CA THR A 249 17.16 11.00 -7.18
C THR A 249 15.66 11.24 -7.04
N VAL A 250 15.01 10.43 -6.21
CA VAL A 250 13.67 10.69 -5.67
C VAL A 250 13.71 10.67 -4.15
N THR A 251 13.10 11.68 -3.53
CA THR A 251 12.95 11.80 -2.07
C THR A 251 11.50 11.58 -1.68
N PHE A 252 11.26 10.65 -0.74
CA PHE A 252 9.92 10.36 -0.26
C PHE A 252 9.54 11.29 0.89
N SER A 253 8.34 11.87 0.78
CA SER A 253 7.75 12.70 1.86
C SER A 253 7.47 11.91 3.14
N GLN A 254 7.34 10.58 3.04
CA GLN A 254 7.24 9.64 4.15
C GLN A 254 8.17 8.48 3.86
N ALA A 255 8.87 7.97 4.88
CA ALA A 255 9.75 6.82 4.69
C ALA A 255 8.94 5.58 4.25
N VAL A 256 9.54 4.73 3.42
CA VAL A 256 8.85 3.62 2.74
C VAL A 256 9.58 2.30 2.97
N ASP A 257 8.81 1.24 3.21
CA ASP A 257 9.32 -0.13 3.19
C ASP A 257 9.29 -0.66 1.74
N VAL A 258 10.42 -0.53 1.05
CA VAL A 258 10.55 -0.88 -0.38
C VAL A 258 10.64 -2.39 -0.59
N THR A 259 9.85 -2.92 -1.52
CA THR A 259 9.83 -4.34 -1.90
C THR A 259 10.53 -4.62 -3.23
N ARG A 260 10.41 -3.72 -4.21
CA ARG A 260 11.08 -3.83 -5.52
C ARG A 260 11.07 -2.51 -6.28
N PHE A 261 11.89 -2.43 -7.32
CA PHE A 261 11.94 -1.34 -8.28
C PHE A 261 11.61 -1.85 -9.68
N LEU A 262 10.91 -1.03 -10.46
CA LEU A 262 10.72 -1.23 -11.89
C LEU A 262 11.09 0.07 -12.60
N ILE A 263 12.09 0.00 -13.47
CA ILE A 263 12.66 1.15 -14.16
C ILE A 263 12.37 1.03 -15.65
N TYR A 264 11.63 1.98 -16.20
CA TYR A 264 11.39 2.10 -17.63
C TYR A 264 12.52 2.90 -18.27
N ASN A 265 13.22 2.24 -19.19
CA ASN A 265 14.32 2.80 -19.95
C ASN A 265 13.79 3.62 -21.13
N ARG A 266 14.67 4.42 -21.74
CA ARG A 266 14.36 5.07 -23.01
C ARG A 266 14.51 4.09 -24.16
N ASP A 267 13.39 3.76 -24.78
CA ASP A 267 13.31 2.83 -25.91
C ASP A 267 12.63 3.49 -27.12
N ASP A 268 13.13 4.66 -27.53
CA ASP A 268 12.62 5.36 -28.71
C ASP A 268 13.43 5.03 -29.96
N THR A 269 12.74 4.98 -31.10
CA THR A 269 13.35 4.68 -32.41
C THR A 269 14.23 5.82 -32.92
N HIS A 270 14.20 7.00 -32.30
CA HIS A 270 14.89 8.20 -32.78
C HIS A 270 16.40 8.13 -32.57
N CYS A 271 16.88 7.40 -31.56
CA CYS A 271 18.31 7.15 -31.36
C CYS A 271 18.73 5.69 -31.52
N GLY A 272 17.82 4.81 -31.94
CA GLY A 272 18.08 3.38 -32.10
C GLY A 272 18.64 2.74 -30.83
N GLN A 273 19.58 1.79 -30.97
CA GLN A 273 20.19 1.09 -29.84
C GLN A 273 20.97 2.02 -28.87
N GLY A 274 21.50 3.15 -29.36
CA GLY A 274 22.45 3.99 -28.63
C GLY A 274 21.86 4.90 -27.54
N CYS A 275 20.56 4.78 -27.26
CA CYS A 275 19.94 5.37 -26.08
C CYS A 275 19.65 4.36 -24.98
N LYS A 276 19.31 3.13 -25.37
CA LYS A 276 18.86 2.08 -24.46
C LYS A 276 20.05 1.50 -23.69
N ASP A 277 21.21 1.43 -24.33
CA ASP A 277 22.50 1.05 -23.73
C ASP A 277 23.00 1.99 -22.63
N ARG A 278 22.58 3.27 -22.63
CA ARG A 278 23.04 4.29 -21.64
C ARG A 278 22.66 3.98 -20.20
N LEU A 279 21.59 3.20 -20.00
CA LEU A 279 21.17 2.77 -18.68
C LEU A 279 21.94 1.52 -18.21
N ALA A 280 22.59 0.76 -19.10
CA ALA A 280 23.31 -0.44 -18.71
C ALA A 280 24.42 -0.15 -17.69
N GLY A 281 24.58 -1.03 -16.70
CA GLY A 281 25.57 -0.92 -15.63
C GLY A 281 25.25 0.11 -14.56
N PHE A 282 24.04 0.69 -14.55
CA PHE A 282 23.66 1.69 -13.54
C PHE A 282 23.82 1.18 -12.11
N THR A 283 24.07 2.11 -11.19
CA THR A 283 24.04 1.85 -9.75
C THR A 283 22.83 2.51 -9.13
N LEU A 284 22.03 1.73 -8.40
CA LEU A 284 20.91 2.15 -7.57
C LEU A 284 21.33 2.11 -6.11
N THR A 285 21.07 3.18 -5.36
CA THR A 285 21.24 3.21 -3.91
C THR A 285 19.97 3.67 -3.21
N ALA A 286 19.68 3.08 -2.05
CA ALA A 286 18.55 3.46 -1.20
C ALA A 286 19.04 3.77 0.22
N GLN A 287 18.54 4.86 0.80
CA GLN A 287 19.04 5.43 2.05
C GLN A 287 17.89 5.80 2.99
N SER A 288 18.17 5.79 4.29
CA SER A 288 17.29 6.32 5.35
C SER A 288 17.66 7.77 5.68
N ASP A 289 16.72 8.50 6.29
CA ASP A 289 16.96 9.83 6.85
C ASP A 289 16.39 9.87 8.29
N PRO A 290 17.21 10.11 9.33
CA PRO A 290 18.66 10.34 9.28
C PRO A 290 19.43 9.08 8.81
N SER A 291 20.55 9.30 8.13
CA SER A 291 21.35 8.28 7.43
C SER A 291 22.15 7.35 8.36
N THR A 292 21.52 6.83 9.41
CA THR A 292 22.19 5.97 10.40
C THR A 292 22.42 4.56 9.89
N ALA A 293 21.68 4.12 8.86
CA ALA A 293 21.85 2.82 8.24
C ALA A 293 22.83 2.88 7.07
N THR A 294 23.62 1.83 6.87
CA THR A 294 24.40 1.65 5.64
C THR A 294 23.45 1.63 4.44
N PRO A 295 23.68 2.48 3.42
CA PRO A 295 22.88 2.47 2.20
C PRO A 295 22.80 1.08 1.57
N TYR A 296 21.62 0.72 1.11
CA TYR A 296 21.49 -0.38 0.16
C TYR A 296 22.11 0.05 -1.17
N SER A 297 22.80 -0.86 -1.85
CA SER A 297 23.41 -0.62 -3.16
C SER A 297 23.19 -1.82 -4.07
N TYR A 298 22.79 -1.54 -5.30
CA TYR A 298 22.66 -2.48 -6.39
C TYR A 298 23.39 -1.91 -7.60
N THR A 299 24.15 -2.75 -8.29
CA THR A 299 24.74 -2.41 -9.58
C THR A 299 24.21 -3.39 -10.61
N ASP A 300 23.65 -2.86 -11.70
CA ASP A 300 23.22 -3.68 -12.83
C ASP A 300 24.40 -4.53 -13.31
N PRO A 301 24.27 -5.87 -13.35
CA PRO A 301 25.37 -6.76 -13.70
C PRO A 301 25.82 -6.62 -15.16
N GLY A 302 25.13 -5.79 -15.95
CA GLY A 302 25.29 -5.70 -17.39
C GLY A 302 24.55 -6.83 -18.12
N GLY A 303 24.61 -6.79 -19.44
CA GLY A 303 23.83 -7.69 -20.29
C GLY A 303 23.30 -6.94 -21.51
N PRO A 304 22.34 -7.53 -22.25
CA PRO A 304 21.64 -6.80 -23.28
C PRO A 304 20.87 -5.63 -22.65
N ASP A 305 20.81 -4.53 -23.37
CA ASP A 305 20.04 -3.35 -23.00
C ASP A 305 18.53 -3.67 -23.05
N GLN A 306 17.82 -3.24 -22.00
CA GLN A 306 16.44 -3.64 -21.75
C GLN A 306 15.50 -2.44 -21.84
N ALA A 307 14.25 -2.68 -22.27
CA ALA A 307 13.21 -1.65 -22.27
C ALA A 307 12.80 -1.28 -20.85
N SER A 308 12.93 -2.23 -19.93
CA SER A 308 12.67 -2.04 -18.51
C SER A 308 13.58 -2.95 -17.68
N TYR A 309 13.95 -2.48 -16.48
CA TYR A 309 14.75 -3.23 -15.51
C TYR A 309 13.92 -3.47 -14.26
N THR A 310 13.90 -4.70 -13.75
CA THR A 310 13.30 -5.03 -12.45
C THR A 310 14.40 -5.33 -11.46
N VAL A 311 14.42 -4.62 -10.33
CA VAL A 311 15.37 -4.84 -9.24
C VAL A 311 14.60 -5.26 -7.99
N VAL A 312 14.83 -6.49 -7.55
CA VAL A 312 14.32 -7.00 -6.26
C VAL A 312 15.48 -7.02 -5.28
N PRO A 313 15.46 -6.20 -4.21
CA PRO A 313 16.55 -6.15 -3.25
C PRO A 313 16.86 -7.50 -2.62
N SER A 314 18.13 -7.91 -2.71
CA SER A 314 18.67 -9.11 -2.08
C SER A 314 20.04 -8.80 -1.46
N PRO A 315 20.18 -8.82 -0.12
CA PRO A 315 19.11 -9.03 0.87
C PRO A 315 18.06 -7.92 0.84
N ARG A 316 16.86 -8.19 1.38
CA ARG A 316 15.78 -7.20 1.52
C ARG A 316 16.30 -5.97 2.27
N ILE A 317 15.87 -4.78 1.85
CA ILE A 317 16.14 -3.54 2.58
C ILE A 317 15.42 -3.63 3.94
N SER A 318 16.17 -3.53 5.02
CA SER A 318 15.71 -3.74 6.41
C SER A 318 15.42 -2.43 7.16
N PHE A 319 15.45 -1.30 6.46
CA PHE A 319 15.21 0.02 7.01
C PHE A 319 14.23 0.82 6.14
N PRO A 320 13.46 1.75 6.73
CA PRO A 320 12.62 2.67 5.97
C PRO A 320 13.46 3.57 5.04
N VAL A 321 13.12 3.57 3.76
CA VAL A 321 13.82 4.35 2.73
C VAL A 321 13.20 5.73 2.60
N SER A 322 14.03 6.77 2.61
CA SER A 322 13.64 8.17 2.38
C SER A 322 14.18 8.74 1.07
N LEU A 323 15.26 8.16 0.54
CA LEU A 323 15.93 8.62 -0.68
C LEU A 323 16.37 7.42 -1.54
N VAL A 324 16.06 7.47 -2.83
CA VAL A 324 16.61 6.56 -3.84
C VAL A 324 17.42 7.37 -4.84
N ARG A 325 18.60 6.86 -5.21
CA ARG A 325 19.51 7.50 -6.16
C ARG A 325 19.98 6.51 -7.22
N PHE A 326 19.93 6.94 -8.47
CA PHE A 326 20.47 6.25 -9.64
C PHE A 326 21.69 7.00 -10.17
N VAL A 327 22.71 6.26 -10.59
CA VAL A 327 23.93 6.78 -11.21
C VAL A 327 24.24 5.95 -12.45
N THR A 328 24.47 6.58 -13.60
CA THR A 328 24.89 5.85 -14.81
C THR A 328 26.36 5.41 -14.69
N ALA A 329 26.69 4.25 -15.25
CA ALA A 329 28.06 3.79 -15.45
C ALA A 329 28.50 3.92 -16.92
N HIS A 330 27.65 4.45 -17.79
CA HIS A 330 27.93 4.56 -19.21
C HIS A 330 28.97 5.66 -19.49
N SER A 331 29.83 5.45 -20.49
CA SER A 331 30.95 6.34 -20.82
C SER A 331 30.53 7.76 -21.25
N THR A 332 29.29 7.94 -21.71
CA THR A 332 28.75 9.26 -22.06
C THR A 332 28.32 10.07 -20.84
N ASN A 333 28.25 9.46 -19.64
CA ASN A 333 27.69 10.06 -18.42
C ASN A 333 26.25 10.56 -18.56
N ILE A 334 25.52 10.10 -19.59
CA ILE A 334 24.11 10.43 -19.78
C ILE A 334 23.26 9.43 -19.01
N LEU A 335 22.41 9.93 -18.12
CA LEU A 335 21.34 9.18 -17.49
C LEU A 335 20.01 9.65 -18.06
N THR A 336 19.17 8.69 -18.44
CA THR A 336 17.82 8.92 -18.95
C THR A 336 16.94 7.83 -18.38
N LEU A 337 15.94 8.23 -17.61
CA LEU A 337 14.93 7.38 -16.99
C LEU A 337 13.59 7.88 -17.48
N CYS A 338 12.75 7.00 -18.03
CA CYS A 338 11.43 7.40 -18.49
C CYS A 338 10.37 7.24 -17.43
N GLU A 339 10.46 6.20 -16.59
CA GLU A 339 9.60 6.09 -15.41
C GLU A 339 10.28 5.20 -14.37
N VAL A 340 10.14 5.54 -13.10
CA VAL A 340 10.72 4.81 -11.97
C VAL A 340 9.61 4.48 -11.00
N PHE A 341 9.19 3.22 -11.00
CA PHE A 341 8.28 2.71 -10.01
C PHE A 341 9.07 2.19 -8.82
N VAL A 342 8.76 2.72 -7.64
CA VAL A 342 9.25 2.20 -6.37
C VAL A 342 8.07 1.54 -5.68
N PHE A 343 8.07 0.21 -5.64
CA PHE A 343 7.00 -0.54 -5.01
C PHE A 343 7.28 -0.74 -3.54
N GLY A 344 6.26 -0.49 -2.72
CA GLY A 344 6.32 -0.66 -1.28
C GLY A 344 5.05 -0.15 -0.61
N ASP A 345 5.13 0.05 0.70
CA ASP A 345 4.10 0.72 1.49
C ASP A 345 4.77 1.72 2.44
N ALA A 346 4.00 2.69 2.93
CA ALA A 346 4.49 3.66 3.90
C ALA A 346 5.00 2.92 5.15
N ALA A 347 6.22 3.25 5.58
CA ALA A 347 6.79 2.67 6.79
C ALA A 347 5.95 3.11 7.98
N VAL A 348 5.45 2.15 8.76
CA VAL A 348 4.67 2.46 9.95
C VAL A 348 5.61 3.09 10.98
N CYS A 349 5.47 4.40 11.20
CA CYS A 349 6.15 5.07 12.28
C CYS A 349 5.56 4.58 13.61
N MET A 350 6.15 3.53 14.20
CA MET A 350 5.88 3.18 15.59
C MET A 350 6.50 4.27 16.46
N LEU A 351 5.75 5.35 16.67
CA LEU A 351 6.05 6.31 17.72
C LEU A 351 5.92 5.58 19.06
N PHE A 352 7.04 5.15 19.61
CA PHE A 352 7.16 4.88 21.04
C PHE A 352 7.07 6.22 21.79
N SER A 353 5.86 6.77 21.87
CA SER A 353 5.52 7.84 22.80
C SER A 353 4.11 7.58 23.29
N TYR A 354 3.97 7.45 24.62
CA TYR A 354 2.71 7.33 25.35
C TYR A 354 1.76 8.48 24.97
N GLN A 355 1.01 8.32 23.90
CA GLN A 355 -0.16 9.12 23.55
C GLN A 355 -1.03 8.28 22.63
N MET A 356 -2.32 8.24 22.95
CA MET A 356 -3.28 7.30 22.40
C MET A 356 -3.28 7.25 20.86
N PRO A 357 -3.50 6.08 20.25
CA PRO A 357 -3.44 5.94 18.82
C PRO A 357 -4.61 6.70 18.18
N VAL A 358 -4.30 7.73 17.41
CA VAL A 358 -5.16 8.10 16.28
C VAL A 358 -4.90 7.03 15.23
N CYS A 359 -5.81 6.07 15.12
CA CYS A 359 -5.78 5.11 14.02
C CYS A 359 -6.05 5.86 12.71
N VAL A 360 -5.00 6.32 12.04
CA VAL A 360 -5.05 6.48 10.59
C VAL A 360 -4.61 5.13 10.03
N CYS A 361 -5.59 4.28 9.74
CA CYS A 361 -5.34 2.98 9.14
C CYS A 361 -4.78 3.18 7.72
N TYR A 362 -3.46 3.15 7.57
CA TYR A 362 -2.78 2.87 6.31
C TYR A 362 -2.45 1.38 6.15
N SER A 363 -3.09 0.51 6.95
CA SER A 363 -3.04 -0.94 6.71
C SER A 363 -3.96 -1.28 5.53
N PRO A 364 -3.57 -2.21 4.64
CA PRO A 364 -4.44 -2.70 3.55
C PRO A 364 -5.73 -3.36 4.08
N ILE A 365 -5.75 -3.74 5.36
CA ILE A 365 -6.89 -4.38 6.02
C ILE A 365 -7.76 -3.34 6.72
N ARG A 366 -9.00 -3.15 6.25
CA ARG A 366 -10.02 -2.39 6.98
C ARG A 366 -10.39 -3.13 8.27
N CYS A 367 -9.84 -2.70 9.41
CA CYS A 367 -10.36 -3.09 10.71
C CYS A 367 -11.72 -2.42 10.94
N ARG A 368 -12.81 -3.18 10.88
CA ARG A 368 -14.13 -2.71 11.32
C ARG A 368 -14.22 -2.88 12.84
N SER A 369 -13.89 -1.86 13.63
CA SER A 369 -14.23 -1.87 15.05
C SER A 369 -15.72 -1.56 15.21
N ARG A 370 -16.51 -2.57 15.61
CA ARG A 370 -17.80 -2.33 16.26
C ARG A 370 -17.54 -2.16 17.76
N GLY A 371 -17.72 -0.95 18.27
CA GLY A 371 -17.72 -0.69 19.72
C GLY A 371 -17.00 0.60 20.08
N VAL A 372 -17.77 1.68 20.25
CA VAL A 372 -17.32 2.87 20.99
C VAL A 372 -17.38 2.52 22.48
N TYR A 373 -16.23 2.31 23.11
CA TYR A 373 -16.17 2.26 24.58
C TYR A 373 -16.03 3.68 25.10
N VAL A 374 -17.08 4.21 25.72
CA VAL A 374 -17.01 5.42 26.55
C VAL A 374 -16.49 5.00 27.91
N ILE A 375 -15.21 5.23 28.18
CA ILE A 375 -14.65 5.11 29.53
C ILE A 375 -14.90 6.46 30.23
N LEU A 376 -15.86 6.48 31.15
CA LEU A 376 -16.01 7.56 32.12
C LEU A 376 -14.89 7.42 33.16
N LEU A 377 -13.81 8.21 33.04
CA LEU A 377 -12.83 8.34 34.10
C LEU A 377 -13.38 9.27 35.18
N SER A 378 -13.66 8.73 36.36
CA SER A 378 -14.02 9.49 37.55
C SER A 378 -12.79 10.20 38.12
N TYR A 379 -13.03 11.38 38.70
CA TYR A 379 -12.10 12.46 39.05
C TYR A 379 -11.09 12.19 40.20
N ALA A 380 -10.56 10.96 40.36
CA ALA A 380 -9.79 10.59 41.56
C ALA A 380 -8.29 10.29 41.38
N ASP A 381 -7.76 10.10 40.16
CA ASP A 381 -6.38 9.57 40.00
C ASP A 381 -5.28 10.60 39.68
N VAL A 382 -5.50 11.90 39.94
CA VAL A 382 -4.52 12.96 39.60
C VAL A 382 -3.55 13.31 40.75
N TYR A 383 -3.66 12.70 41.93
CA TYR A 383 -2.73 12.93 43.05
C TYR A 383 -2.02 11.65 43.49
N GLY A 384 -1.10 11.16 42.66
CA GLY A 384 -0.28 9.99 43.00
C GLY A 384 1.07 9.90 42.27
N ILE A 385 1.49 10.94 41.53
CA ILE A 385 2.77 10.94 40.80
C ILE A 385 3.55 12.20 41.18
N LEU A 386 4.01 12.23 42.42
CA LEU A 386 5.09 13.10 42.89
C LEU A 386 5.68 12.39 44.11
N LEU A 387 6.70 11.56 43.88
CA LEU A 387 7.82 11.20 44.77
C LEU A 387 8.37 9.80 44.42
N SER A 388 9.42 9.75 43.58
CA SER A 388 10.62 8.92 43.83
C SER A 388 11.62 9.03 42.66
N TYR A 389 12.55 9.99 42.77
CA TYR A 389 13.86 9.92 42.12
C TYR A 389 14.81 9.20 43.08
N ALA A 390 15.13 7.94 42.82
CA ALA A 390 16.36 7.25 43.23
C ALA A 390 16.29 5.81 42.70
N GLY A 391 17.30 5.39 41.94
CA GLY A 391 17.30 4.10 41.28
C GLY A 391 17.28 2.92 42.24
N VAL A 392 16.36 1.98 42.00
CA VAL A 392 16.51 0.52 42.14
C VAL A 392 15.44 -0.10 41.23
N CYS A 393 15.84 -0.87 40.21
CA CYS A 393 14.91 -1.78 39.53
C CYS A 393 14.57 -2.92 40.51
N MET A 394 13.36 -2.93 41.06
CA MET A 394 12.78 -4.16 41.62
C MET A 394 11.90 -4.81 40.56
N LEU A 395 12.31 -6.00 40.12
CA LEU A 395 11.47 -6.95 39.40
C LEU A 395 10.41 -7.48 40.36
N PHE A 396 9.13 -7.16 40.11
CA PHE A 396 8.02 -7.95 40.62
C PHE A 396 7.43 -8.77 39.47
N SER A 397 7.70 -10.08 39.49
CA SER A 397 6.96 -11.07 38.71
C SER A 397 5.61 -11.29 39.39
N TYR A 398 4.52 -10.96 38.71
CA TYR A 398 3.19 -11.37 39.12
C TYR A 398 2.68 -12.44 38.14
N GLN A 399 2.72 -13.71 38.57
CA GLN A 399 2.05 -14.82 37.92
C GLN A 399 0.56 -14.77 38.32
N MET A 400 -0.34 -14.82 37.34
CA MET A 400 -1.74 -15.18 37.59
C MET A 400 -2.00 -16.64 37.17
N PRO A 401 -2.90 -17.35 37.85
CA PRO A 401 -2.99 -18.80 37.81
C PRO A 401 -3.84 -19.31 36.64
N VAL A 402 -3.48 -20.50 36.18
CA VAL A 402 -4.25 -21.35 35.26
C VAL A 402 -5.45 -21.96 36.00
N GLY A 403 -6.63 -21.94 35.38
CA GLY A 403 -7.72 -22.86 35.74
C GLY A 403 -9.10 -22.39 35.26
N GLY A 404 -9.73 -23.18 34.37
CA GLY A 404 -11.16 -23.05 34.08
C GLY A 404 -11.56 -23.50 32.68
N THR A 405 -11.80 -24.80 32.51
CA THR A 405 -12.52 -25.41 31.38
C THR A 405 -13.98 -24.92 31.34
N GLY A 406 -14.50 -24.56 30.17
CA GLY A 406 -15.90 -24.21 29.97
C GLY A 406 -16.32 -24.33 28.51
N ASP A 407 -16.97 -25.44 28.20
CA ASP A 407 -17.75 -25.73 26.99
C ASP A 407 -18.87 -24.69 26.80
N CYS A 408 -19.21 -24.34 25.55
CA CYS A 408 -20.45 -23.62 25.22
C CYS A 408 -21.04 -24.20 23.93
N THR A 409 -21.95 -25.16 24.11
CA THR A 409 -22.96 -25.60 23.15
C THR A 409 -24.13 -24.61 23.08
N ASP A 410 -24.87 -24.68 21.97
CA ASP A 410 -26.17 -24.06 21.63
C ASP A 410 -27.09 -23.64 22.80
N GLU A 411 -27.78 -22.49 22.63
CA GLU A 411 -29.26 -22.47 22.67
C GLU A 411 -29.88 -21.15 22.14
N THR A 412 -31.12 -21.33 21.70
CA THR A 412 -32.09 -20.55 20.94
C THR A 412 -32.83 -19.41 21.68
N ASP A 413 -33.44 -18.52 20.87
CA ASP A 413 -34.67 -17.70 21.08
C ASP A 413 -35.07 -17.19 22.47
N PHE A 414 -35.34 -15.87 22.60
CA PHE A 414 -36.60 -15.38 23.20
C PHE A 414 -36.93 -13.92 22.85
N ASP A 415 -38.19 -13.74 22.48
CA ASP A 415 -38.95 -12.51 22.22
C ASP A 415 -39.13 -11.64 23.49
N SER A 416 -39.25 -10.32 23.33
CA SER A 416 -39.78 -9.46 24.40
C SER A 416 -40.54 -8.25 23.84
N SER A 417 -41.85 -8.28 24.03
CA SER A 417 -42.73 -7.13 24.06
C SER A 417 -42.90 -6.67 25.52
N LEU A 418 -42.97 -5.36 25.78
CA LEU A 418 -43.93 -4.76 26.72
C LEU A 418 -43.96 -3.23 26.68
N SER A 419 -45.19 -2.77 26.87
CA SER A 419 -45.81 -1.46 26.63
C SER A 419 -45.46 -0.31 27.59
N TRP A 420 -45.79 0.93 27.18
CA TRP A 420 -46.41 1.93 28.05
C TRP A 420 -47.72 2.49 27.44
N ARG A 421 -48.74 2.61 28.29
CA ARG A 421 -50.09 3.12 28.01
C ARG A 421 -50.16 4.64 28.13
N GLN A 422 -51.02 5.27 27.33
CA GLN A 422 -51.81 6.45 27.73
C GLN A 422 -53.31 6.13 27.52
N ARG A 423 -54.14 6.50 28.51
CA ARG A 423 -55.61 6.41 28.48
C ARG A 423 -56.20 7.81 28.69
N GLU A 424 -57.50 7.86 28.38
CA GLU A 424 -58.53 8.88 28.63
C GLU A 424 -58.79 9.79 27.43
N ALA A 425 -60.01 10.05 26.97
CA ALA A 425 -61.38 9.67 27.34
C ALA A 425 -62.20 9.66 26.02
N GLY A 426 -63.16 8.75 25.78
CA GLY A 426 -64.52 8.83 26.29
C GLY A 426 -65.42 9.71 25.39
N VAL A 427 -66.37 9.09 24.68
CA VAL A 427 -67.76 9.52 24.39
C VAL A 427 -68.25 9.00 23.02
N ASP A 428 -69.03 7.91 23.09
CA ASP A 428 -70.33 7.61 22.46
C ASP A 428 -70.79 8.44 21.24
N LYS A 429 -71.05 7.77 20.10
CA LYS A 429 -72.40 7.61 19.50
C LYS A 429 -72.39 6.87 18.15
N ARG A 430 -73.10 5.74 18.14
CA ARG A 430 -74.10 5.23 17.15
C ARG A 430 -74.07 5.67 15.67
N ASN A 431 -74.24 4.64 14.84
CA ASN A 431 -74.93 4.54 13.53
C ASN A 431 -74.22 5.27 12.36
N GLU A 432 -74.03 4.71 11.17
CA GLU A 432 -74.67 3.61 10.42
C GLU A 432 -73.62 2.73 9.71
#